data_AF-A0AAV9K867-F1
#
_entry.id   AF-A0AAV9K867-F1
#
_cell.length_a   1.000
_cell.length_b   1.000
_cell.length_c   1.000
_cell.angle_alpha   90.00
_cell.angle_beta   90.00
_cell.angle_gamma   90.00
#
_symmetry.space_group_name_H-M   'P 1'
#
loop_
_entity.id
_entity.type
_entity.pdbx_description
1 polymer ?
#
loop_
_entity_poly.entity_id
_entity_poly.type
_entity_poly.pdbx_seq_one_letter_code
_entity_poly.pdbx_strand_id
1 'polypeptide(L)'
;MLLEEELSAELSDEDATSLIRLLFASTRNAVLEKIVPASDNKKKYYTKAQKDVFEISKRDITISMMRNYPQLPHKFMSAKAKIHHLLEIIVHMNLERDSLKRQDQNFTSAVLLKKKAFLKHGVKEALRSCLQDFALNKFKGIEDELVIKLKSALKEVADGDDENTLLF
;
A
#
# COMPACT_ATOMS: atom_id res chain seq x y z
N MET A 1 -1.76 -17.91 -13.07
CA MET A 1 -0.62 -18.80 -12.74
C MET A 1 -0.46 -19.09 -11.24
N LEU A 2 0.02 -18.17 -10.37
CA LEU A 2 0.20 -18.48 -8.93
C LEU A 2 -1.12 -18.65 -8.14
N LEU A 3 -2.21 -18.06 -8.62
CA LEU A 3 -3.53 -18.12 -7.96
C LEU A 3 -4.50 -19.09 -8.61
N GLU A 4 -4.45 -19.24 -9.94
CA GLU A 4 -5.25 -20.23 -10.69
C GLU A 4 -4.90 -21.64 -10.21
N GLU A 5 -5.91 -22.39 -9.76
CA GLU A 5 -5.72 -23.69 -9.11
C GLU A 5 -5.09 -24.72 -10.05
N GLU A 6 -5.59 -24.81 -11.29
CA GLU A 6 -5.08 -25.75 -12.30
C GLU A 6 -3.59 -25.51 -12.58
N LEU A 7 -3.21 -24.27 -12.94
CA LEU A 7 -1.81 -23.93 -13.21
C LEU A 7 -0.94 -24.01 -11.95
N SER A 8 -1.49 -23.74 -10.77
CA SER A 8 -0.73 -23.79 -9.53
C SER A 8 -0.48 -25.22 -9.06
N ALA A 9 -1.33 -26.18 -9.44
CA ALA A 9 -1.15 -27.58 -9.09
C ALA A 9 0.00 -28.22 -9.88
N GLU A 10 0.31 -27.68 -11.06
CA GLU A 10 1.42 -28.11 -11.92
C GLU A 10 2.78 -27.55 -11.46
N LEU A 11 2.79 -26.55 -10.58
CA LEU A 11 4.02 -25.94 -10.07
C LEU A 11 4.59 -26.71 -8.89
N SER A 12 5.89 -27.00 -8.94
CA SER A 12 6.59 -27.46 -7.74
C SER A 12 6.69 -26.33 -6.70
N ASP A 13 7.00 -26.70 -5.45
CA ASP A 13 7.21 -25.72 -4.38
C ASP A 13 8.37 -24.75 -4.72
N GLU A 14 9.38 -25.24 -5.43
CA GLU A 14 10.55 -24.48 -5.90
C GLU A 14 10.18 -23.52 -7.05
N ASP A 15 9.35 -23.96 -8.00
CA ASP A 15 8.85 -23.12 -9.09
C ASP A 15 8.02 -21.96 -8.53
N ALA A 16 7.11 -22.27 -7.59
CA ALA A 16 6.31 -21.24 -6.91
C ALA A 16 7.19 -20.25 -6.14
N THR A 17 8.24 -20.72 -5.46
CA THR A 17 9.22 -19.85 -4.78
C THR A 17 9.93 -18.94 -5.78
N SER A 18 10.39 -19.51 -6.89
CA SER A 18 11.14 -18.80 -7.94
C SER A 18 10.29 -17.73 -8.62
N LEU A 19 9.02 -18.04 -8.91
CA LEU A 19 8.07 -17.10 -9.49
C LEU A 19 7.74 -15.95 -8.54
N ILE A 20 7.58 -16.22 -7.24
CA ILE A 20 7.36 -15.16 -6.23
C ILE A 20 8.59 -14.26 -6.12
N ARG A 21 9.80 -14.84 -6.13
CA ARG A 21 11.06 -14.08 -6.14
C ARG A 21 11.20 -13.24 -7.40
N LEU A 22 10.86 -13.79 -8.57
CA LEU A 22 10.89 -13.09 -9.84
C LEU A 22 9.88 -11.94 -9.85
N LEU A 23 8.66 -12.17 -9.35
CA LEU A 23 7.63 -11.15 -9.22
C LEU A 23 8.09 -10.01 -8.30
N PHE A 24 8.70 -10.35 -7.16
CA PHE A 24 9.29 -9.37 -6.26
C PHE A 24 10.40 -8.56 -6.93
N ALA A 25 11.38 -9.23 -7.54
CA ALA A 25 12.49 -8.57 -8.23
C ALA A 25 11.99 -7.67 -9.37
N SER A 26 10.97 -8.10 -10.12
CA SER A 26 10.36 -7.32 -11.21
C SER A 26 9.63 -6.10 -10.68
N THR A 27 8.91 -6.24 -9.57
CA THR A 27 8.25 -5.11 -8.89
C THR A 27 9.29 -4.10 -8.44
N ARG A 28 10.35 -4.57 -7.78
CA ARG A 28 11.44 -3.74 -7.28
C ARG A 28 12.21 -3.03 -8.41
N ASN A 29 12.36 -3.69 -9.56
CA ASN A 29 12.93 -3.09 -10.76
C ASN A 29 12.08 -1.94 -11.29
N ALA A 30 10.77 -2.18 -11.41
CA ALA A 30 9.84 -1.22 -11.99
C ALA A 30 9.68 0.06 -11.15
N VAL A 31 9.79 -0.03 -9.82
CA VAL A 31 9.77 1.14 -8.92
C VAL A 31 11.17 1.61 -8.49
N LEU A 32 12.19 0.90 -8.96
CA LEU A 32 13.61 1.19 -8.83
C LEU A 32 14.13 1.40 -7.40
N GLU A 33 13.86 0.44 -6.52
CA GLU A 33 14.69 0.21 -5.33
C GLU A 33 15.89 -0.68 -5.72
N LYS A 34 17.03 -0.05 -6.04
CA LYS A 34 18.39 -0.66 -6.13
C LYS A 34 18.41 -2.18 -6.42
N ILE A 35 18.34 -2.61 -7.68
CA ILE A 35 18.43 -4.06 -8.00
C ILE A 35 19.88 -4.55 -7.90
N VAL A 36 20.83 -3.68 -8.24
CA VAL A 36 22.27 -3.98 -8.22
C VAL A 36 22.94 -2.95 -7.31
N PRO A 37 23.77 -3.37 -6.33
CA PRO A 37 24.66 -2.46 -5.62
C PRO A 37 25.58 -1.83 -6.68
N ALA A 38 25.40 -0.54 -6.95
CA ALA A 38 26.33 0.18 -7.80
C ALA A 38 27.72 0.10 -7.15
N SER A 39 28.73 -0.34 -7.91
CA SER A 39 30.14 -0.30 -7.50
C SER A 39 30.60 1.13 -7.19
N ASP A 40 29.87 2.13 -7.70
CA ASP A 40 30.12 3.54 -7.47
C ASP A 40 29.08 4.15 -6.53
N ASN A 41 29.55 4.67 -5.38
CA ASN A 41 28.78 5.37 -4.36
C ASN A 41 28.21 6.74 -4.81
N LYS A 42 28.14 7.03 -6.11
CA LYS A 42 27.60 8.31 -6.61
C LYS A 42 26.07 8.23 -6.71
N LYS A 43 25.38 9.15 -6.03
CA LYS A 43 23.93 9.36 -6.20
C LYS A 43 23.64 9.59 -7.70
N LYS A 44 23.03 8.61 -8.36
CA LYS A 44 22.52 8.80 -9.74
C LYS A 44 21.34 9.78 -9.66
N TYR A 45 21.46 10.90 -10.35
CA TYR A 45 20.37 11.84 -10.54
C TYR A 45 19.51 11.36 -11.70
N TYR A 46 18.24 11.03 -11.42
CA TYR A 46 17.27 10.68 -12.46
C TYR A 46 16.71 11.93 -13.13
N THR A 47 16.53 11.87 -14.44
CA THR A 47 15.83 12.92 -15.19
C THR A 47 14.36 12.98 -14.78
N LYS A 48 13.69 14.10 -15.06
CA LYS A 48 12.25 14.25 -14.80
C LYS A 48 11.44 13.14 -15.49
N ALA A 49 11.74 12.88 -16.76
CA ALA A 49 11.08 11.82 -17.53
C ALA A 49 11.25 10.43 -16.89
N GLN A 50 12.44 10.10 -16.36
CA GLN A 50 12.66 8.82 -15.67
C GLN A 50 11.82 8.71 -14.39
N LYS A 51 11.77 9.77 -13.59
CA LYS A 51 10.93 9.81 -12.38
C LYS A 51 9.44 9.63 -12.71
N ASP A 52 8.97 10.29 -13.76
CA ASP A 52 7.59 10.17 -14.21
C ASP A 52 7.26 8.74 -14.64
N VAL A 53 8.18 8.05 -15.34
CA VAL A 53 8.03 6.63 -15.70
C VAL A 53 7.94 5.73 -14.46
N PHE A 54 8.74 5.98 -13.41
CA PHE A 54 8.66 5.20 -12.18
C PHE A 54 7.34 5.41 -11.44
N GLU A 55 6.84 6.66 -11.39
CA GLU A 55 5.54 6.95 -10.78
C GLU A 55 4.36 6.33 -11.55
N ILE A 56 4.45 6.30 -12.88
CA ILE A 56 3.48 5.57 -13.73
C ILE A 56 3.55 4.07 -13.42
N SER A 57 4.74 3.49 -13.44
CA SER A 57 4.95 2.06 -13.16
C SER A 57 4.42 1.67 -11.78
N LYS A 58 4.68 2.49 -10.76
CA LYS A 58 4.19 2.32 -9.40
C LYS A 58 2.66 2.29 -9.35
N ARG A 59 2.00 3.18 -10.11
CA ARG A 59 0.53 3.21 -10.23
C ARG A 59 0.00 1.95 -10.91
N ASP A 60 0.58 1.55 -12.04
CA ASP A 60 0.10 0.39 -12.81
C ASP A 60 0.26 -0.92 -12.02
N ILE A 61 1.38 -1.07 -11.30
CA ILE A 61 1.61 -2.18 -10.38
C ILE A 61 0.54 -2.20 -9.29
N THR A 62 0.26 -1.04 -8.68
CA THR A 62 -0.75 -0.93 -7.61
C THR A 62 -2.11 -1.36 -8.12
N ILE A 63 -2.58 -0.80 -9.25
CA ILE A 63 -3.87 -1.14 -9.85
C ILE A 63 -3.97 -2.63 -10.18
N SER A 64 -2.93 -3.19 -10.78
CA SER A 64 -2.90 -4.60 -11.20
C SER A 64 -2.85 -5.54 -9.99
N MET A 65 -2.06 -5.20 -8.98
CA MET A 65 -1.91 -6.02 -7.78
C MET A 65 -3.13 -5.97 -6.88
N MET A 66 -3.75 -4.81 -6.71
CA MET A 66 -4.86 -4.63 -5.77
C MET A 66 -6.04 -5.60 -6.00
N ARG A 67 -6.25 -6.08 -7.23
CA ARG A 67 -7.29 -7.07 -7.55
C ARG A 67 -7.03 -8.46 -6.97
N ASN A 68 -5.77 -8.88 -6.91
CA ASN A 68 -5.39 -10.28 -6.69
C ASN A 68 -4.44 -10.45 -5.49
N TYR A 69 -3.81 -9.36 -5.06
CA TYR A 69 -2.80 -9.36 -4.02
C TYR A 69 -3.32 -9.93 -2.70
N PRO A 70 -4.54 -9.66 -2.19
CA PRO A 70 -4.99 -10.27 -0.94
C PRO A 70 -4.98 -11.81 -0.95
N GLN A 71 -5.19 -12.43 -2.11
CA GLN A 71 -5.26 -13.89 -2.22
C GLN A 71 -3.87 -14.54 -2.15
N LEU A 72 -2.82 -13.84 -2.61
CA LEU A 72 -1.44 -14.36 -2.67
C LEU A 72 -0.85 -14.62 -1.28
N PRO A 73 -0.74 -13.62 -0.35
CA PRO A 73 -0.29 -13.85 1.02
C PRO A 73 -1.18 -14.83 1.77
N HIS A 74 -2.48 -14.88 1.48
CA HIS A 74 -3.38 -15.85 2.10
C HIS A 74 -2.98 -17.29 1.74
N LYS A 75 -2.79 -17.57 0.44
CA LYS A 75 -2.36 -18.88 -0.07
C LYS A 75 -0.99 -19.32 0.47
N PHE A 76 -0.03 -18.40 0.58
CA PHE A 76 1.35 -18.71 0.98
C PHE A 76 1.67 -18.39 2.46
N MET A 77 0.66 -18.14 3.30
CA MET A 77 0.82 -17.66 4.69
C MET A 77 1.65 -18.61 5.59
N SER A 78 1.72 -19.90 5.27
CA SER A 78 2.51 -20.88 6.02
C SER A 78 3.96 -21.00 5.54
N ALA A 79 4.28 -20.50 4.34
CA ALA A 79 5.62 -20.56 3.76
C ALA A 79 6.40 -19.27 4.04
N LYS A 80 7.25 -19.29 5.09
CA LYS A 80 8.00 -18.11 5.56
C LYS A 80 8.86 -17.45 4.48
N ALA A 81 9.50 -18.23 3.62
CA ALA A 81 10.33 -17.69 2.53
C ALA A 81 9.49 -16.96 1.46
N LYS A 82 8.29 -17.46 1.14
CA LYS A 82 7.38 -16.90 0.14
C LYS A 82 6.67 -15.65 0.66
N ILE A 83 6.16 -15.72 1.89
CA ILE A 83 5.43 -14.61 2.50
C ILE A 83 6.31 -13.37 2.68
N HIS A 84 7.60 -13.54 2.96
CA HIS A 84 8.53 -12.43 3.09
C HIS A 84 8.59 -11.57 1.81
N HIS A 85 8.86 -12.19 0.66
CA HIS A 85 8.88 -11.50 -0.63
C HIS A 85 7.54 -10.86 -0.98
N LEU A 86 6.42 -11.57 -0.73
CA LEU A 86 5.09 -11.02 -0.97
C LEU A 86 4.83 -9.77 -0.14
N LEU A 87 5.24 -9.75 1.13
CA LEU A 87 5.10 -8.59 2.01
C LEU A 87 5.98 -7.40 1.60
N GLU A 88 7.09 -7.62 0.91
CA GLU A 88 7.92 -6.53 0.42
C GLU A 88 7.30 -5.87 -0.82
N ILE A 89 6.66 -6.64 -1.70
CA ILE A 89 5.95 -6.11 -2.89
C ILE A 89 4.94 -5.02 -2.48
N ILE A 90 4.21 -5.18 -1.38
CA ILE A 90 3.20 -4.18 -0.94
C ILE A 90 3.82 -2.83 -0.56
N VAL A 91 5.09 -2.79 -0.13
CA VAL A 91 5.80 -1.55 0.22
C VAL A 91 6.05 -0.71 -1.03
N HIS A 92 6.14 -1.36 -2.19
CA HIS A 92 6.32 -0.70 -3.47
C HIS A 92 5.01 -0.24 -4.11
N MET A 93 3.85 -0.57 -3.52
CA MET A 93 2.55 -0.11 -4.02
C MET A 93 2.20 1.27 -3.46
N ASN A 94 1.53 2.10 -4.27
CA ASN A 94 1.00 3.40 -3.84
C ASN A 94 -0.45 3.25 -3.36
N LEU A 95 -0.62 2.78 -2.13
CA LEU A 95 -1.95 2.47 -1.60
C LEU A 95 -2.79 3.72 -1.26
N GLU A 96 -2.15 4.89 -1.13
CA GLU A 96 -2.80 6.15 -0.76
C GLU A 96 -3.74 6.68 -1.84
N ARG A 97 -3.35 6.57 -3.12
CA ARG A 97 -4.08 7.22 -4.22
C ARG A 97 -5.34 6.48 -4.65
N ASP A 98 -5.33 5.15 -4.60
CA ASP A 98 -6.42 4.33 -5.11
C ASP A 98 -7.39 3.85 -4.02
N SER A 99 -6.92 3.65 -2.78
CA SER A 99 -7.71 2.99 -1.73
C SER A 99 -8.41 3.96 -0.76
N LEU A 100 -7.82 5.13 -0.48
CA LEU A 100 -8.36 6.06 0.53
C LEU A 100 -9.70 6.68 0.10
N LYS A 101 -9.92 6.87 -1.22
CA LYS A 101 -11.14 7.49 -1.75
C LYS A 101 -12.32 6.53 -1.91
N ARG A 102 -12.11 5.21 -1.93
CA ARG A 102 -13.14 4.22 -2.31
C ARG A 102 -13.52 3.21 -1.23
N GLN A 103 -12.93 3.28 -0.02
CA GLN A 103 -13.11 2.26 1.03
C GLN A 103 -12.92 0.82 0.48
N ASP A 104 -11.86 0.61 -0.30
CA ASP A 104 -11.67 -0.65 -1.02
C ASP A 104 -11.46 -1.83 -0.05
N GLN A 105 -12.31 -2.86 -0.14
CA GLN A 105 -12.21 -4.07 0.68
C GLN A 105 -10.89 -4.82 0.42
N ASN A 106 -10.33 -4.72 -0.78
CA ASN A 106 -9.05 -5.33 -1.11
C ASN A 106 -7.90 -4.66 -0.36
N PHE A 107 -7.99 -3.34 -0.15
CA PHE A 107 -7.01 -2.59 0.63
C PHE A 107 -7.05 -2.98 2.10
N THR A 108 -8.26 -3.03 2.66
CA THR A 108 -8.48 -3.47 4.04
C THR A 108 -7.94 -4.88 4.25
N SER A 109 -8.19 -5.78 3.29
CA SER A 109 -7.70 -7.15 3.32
C SER A 109 -6.18 -7.23 3.22
N ALA A 110 -5.54 -6.45 2.34
CA ALA A 110 -4.09 -6.39 2.21
C ALA A 110 -3.39 -5.89 3.49
N VAL A 111 -3.94 -4.83 4.12
CA VAL A 111 -3.45 -4.30 5.41
C VAL A 111 -3.60 -5.34 6.53
N LEU A 112 -4.74 -6.03 6.61
CA LEU A 112 -4.97 -7.09 7.60
C LEU A 112 -4.04 -8.30 7.40
N LEU A 113 -3.77 -8.69 6.15
CA LEU A 113 -2.83 -9.77 5.84
C LEU A 113 -1.41 -9.43 6.25
N LYS A 114 -0.99 -8.17 6.04
CA LYS A 114 0.31 -7.67 6.51
C LYS A 114 0.44 -7.75 8.02
N LYS A 115 -0.60 -7.35 8.76
CA LYS A 115 -0.67 -7.52 10.23
C LYS A 115 -0.58 -9.00 10.63
N LYS A 116 -1.33 -9.89 9.99
CA LYS A 116 -1.31 -11.34 10.28
C LYS A 116 0.06 -11.96 10.02
N ALA A 117 0.68 -11.65 8.89
CA ALA A 117 1.99 -12.19 8.53
C ALA A 117 3.11 -11.65 9.44
N PHE A 118 3.01 -10.41 9.91
CA PHE A 118 3.91 -9.87 10.94
C PHE A 118 3.80 -10.63 12.26
N LEU A 119 2.57 -10.84 12.76
CA LEU A 119 2.35 -11.59 14.01
C LEU A 119 2.85 -13.03 13.90
N LYS A 120 2.69 -13.66 12.72
CA LYS A 120 3.09 -15.06 12.49
C LYS A 120 4.59 -15.24 12.25
N HIS A 121 5.27 -14.30 11.58
CA HIS A 121 6.64 -14.49 11.07
C HIS A 121 7.67 -13.47 11.56
N GLY A 122 7.25 -12.42 12.28
CA GLY A 122 8.16 -11.43 12.90
C GLY A 122 8.86 -10.48 11.92
N VAL A 123 8.30 -10.24 10.73
CA VAL A 123 8.93 -9.41 9.66
C VAL A 123 8.86 -7.91 10.02
N LYS A 124 9.81 -7.46 10.85
CA LYS A 124 9.86 -6.11 11.47
C LYS A 124 9.99 -4.94 10.50
N GLU A 125 10.71 -5.10 9.39
CA GLU A 125 11.08 -3.95 8.53
C GLU A 125 9.95 -3.55 7.57
N ALA A 126 9.23 -4.51 7.00
CA ALA A 126 8.12 -4.24 6.10
C ALA A 126 6.91 -3.56 6.79
N LEU A 127 6.75 -3.75 8.11
CA LEU A 127 5.62 -3.22 8.88
C LEU A 127 5.73 -1.71 9.13
N ARG A 128 6.95 -1.19 9.27
CA ARG A 128 7.21 0.14 9.82
C ARG A 128 6.76 1.26 8.88
N SER A 129 7.15 1.20 7.61
CA SER A 129 6.82 2.22 6.61
C SER A 129 5.31 2.28 6.32
N CYS A 130 4.69 1.12 6.09
CA CYS A 130 3.28 1.06 5.70
C CYS A 130 2.31 1.36 6.86
N LEU A 131 2.63 0.98 8.11
CA LEU A 131 1.80 1.38 9.25
C LEU A 131 1.97 2.86 9.59
N GLN A 132 3.15 3.45 9.40
CA GLN A 132 3.34 4.88 9.57
C GLN A 132 2.50 5.66 8.58
N ASP A 133 2.57 5.34 7.29
CA ASP A 133 1.79 6.02 6.26
C ASP A 133 0.28 5.79 6.42
N PHE A 134 -0.14 4.57 6.76
CA PHE A 134 -1.55 4.27 7.03
C PHE A 134 -2.08 5.04 8.26
N ALA A 135 -1.32 5.05 9.35
CA ALA A 135 -1.69 5.78 10.56
C ALA A 135 -1.74 7.29 10.30
N LEU A 136 -0.70 7.85 9.69
CA LEU A 136 -0.62 9.28 9.33
C LEU A 136 -1.81 9.70 8.46
N ASN A 137 -2.15 8.93 7.43
CA ASN A 137 -3.28 9.25 6.56
C ASN A 137 -4.64 9.09 7.25
N LYS A 138 -4.83 8.09 8.13
CA LYS A 138 -6.06 7.95 8.91
C LYS A 138 -6.23 9.10 9.89
N PHE A 139 -5.16 9.52 10.57
CA PHE A 139 -5.20 10.68 11.46
C PHE A 139 -5.52 11.96 10.70
N LYS A 140 -4.91 12.16 9.52
CA LYS A 140 -5.20 13.32 8.67
C LYS A 140 -6.65 13.35 8.17
N GLY A 141 -7.21 12.21 7.77
CA GLY A 141 -8.62 12.15 7.37
C GLY A 141 -9.59 12.48 8.50
N ILE A 142 -9.27 12.04 9.73
CA ILE A 142 -10.05 12.38 10.93
C ILE A 142 -9.90 13.87 11.28
N GLU A 143 -8.69 14.42 11.17
CA GLU A 143 -8.39 15.84 11.36
C GLU A 143 -9.18 16.71 10.38
N ASP A 144 -9.16 16.38 9.09
CA ASP A 144 -9.90 17.09 8.06
C ASP A 144 -11.42 17.07 8.32
N GLU A 145 -11.96 15.92 8.71
CA GLU A 145 -13.40 15.79 9.04
C GLU A 145 -13.78 16.64 10.27
N LEU A 146 -12.94 16.66 11.30
CA LEU A 146 -13.13 17.50 12.49
C LEU A 146 -13.08 18.99 12.14
N VAL A 147 -12.12 19.41 11.32
CA VAL A 147 -11.99 20.80 10.88
C VAL A 147 -13.22 21.24 10.08
N ILE A 148 -13.76 20.38 9.20
CA ILE A 148 -14.98 20.67 8.46
C ILE A 148 -16.17 20.84 9.42
N LYS A 149 -16.38 19.89 10.34
CA LYS A 149 -17.47 19.98 11.32
C LYS A 149 -17.36 21.21 12.22
N LEU A 150 -16.15 21.55 12.66
CA LEU A 150 -15.91 22.70 13.52
C LEU A 150 -16.17 24.01 12.77
N LYS A 151 -15.76 24.11 11.50
CA LYS A 151 -16.06 25.26 10.64
C LYS A 151 -17.56 25.40 10.38
N SER A 152 -18.27 24.30 10.14
CA SER A 152 -19.73 24.31 9.99
C SER A 152 -20.42 24.78 11.27
N ALA A 153 -20.04 24.24 12.43
CA ALA A 153 -20.62 24.62 13.72
C ALA A 153 -20.33 26.10 14.05
N LEU A 154 -19.12 26.61 13.79
CA LEU A 154 -18.79 28.04 13.95
C LEU A 154 -19.64 28.92 13.04
N LYS A 155 -19.93 28.45 11.82
CA LYS A 155 -20.76 29.18 10.86
C LYS A 155 -22.22 29.19 11.30
N GLU A 156 -22.74 28.08 11.80
CA GLU A 156 -24.09 27.99 12.38
C GLU A 156 -24.25 28.87 13.64
N VAL A 157 -23.20 29.00 14.45
CA VAL A 157 -23.20 29.91 15.62
C VAL A 157 -23.11 31.38 15.19
N ALA A 158 -22.32 31.70 14.16
CA ALA A 158 -22.23 33.06 13.63
C ALA A 158 -23.51 33.49 12.90
N ASP A 159 -24.12 32.60 12.13
CA ASP A 159 -25.39 32.84 11.41
C ASP A 159 -26.60 32.80 12.38
N GLY A 160 -26.48 32.14 13.54
CA GLY A 160 -27.51 32.08 14.59
C GLY A 160 -27.51 33.27 15.57
N ASP A 161 -26.44 34.06 15.62
CA ASP A 161 -26.36 35.28 16.44
C ASP A 161 -27.09 36.47 15.78
N ASP A 162 -27.31 36.43 14.46
CA ASP A 162 -28.08 37.44 13.72
C ASP A 162 -29.61 37.35 13.99
N GLU A 163 -30.11 36.21 14.46
CA GLU A 163 -31.54 36.02 14.79
C GLU A 163 -31.88 36.41 16.24
N ASN A 164 -30.89 36.70 17.10
CA ASN A 164 -31.13 37.00 18.52
C ASN A 164 -31.12 38.50 18.87
N THR A 165 -31.19 39.38 17.86
CA THR A 165 -31.31 40.85 18.07
C THR A 165 -32.73 41.40 17.88
N LEU A 166 -33.76 40.56 17.89
CA LEU A 166 -35.15 41.00 17.85
C LEU A 166 -36.04 40.09 18.71
N LEU A 167 -35.98 40.24 20.04
CA LEU A 167 -37.16 40.18 20.93
C LEU A 167 -36.76 40.46 22.39
N PHE A 168 -37.38 41.53 22.92
CA PHE A 168 -37.37 42.13 24.27
C PHE A 168 -36.35 43.23 24.55
#